data_AF-A0A1I4HWR2-F1
#
_entry.id   AF-A0A1I4HWR2-F1
#
_cell.length_a   1.000
_cell.length_b   1.000
_cell.length_c   1.000
_cell.angle_alpha   90.00
_cell.angle_beta   90.00
_cell.angle_gamma   90.00
#
_symmetry.space_group_name_H-M   'P 1'
#
loop_
_entity.id
_entity.type
_entity.pdbx_description
1 polymer ?
#
loop_
_entity_poly.entity_id
_entity_poly.type
_entity_poly.pdbx_seq_one_letter_code
_entity_poly.pdbx_strand_id
1 'polypeptide(L)'
;MSGGKEPTLTEATVRELARSKSYERGQSYYEQGAVSNVVRRGETVRADVRGSQYQPYTVTIEFDDAGVAGTDCSCPYDHGGICKHRVAVMLTCIGDPESVRDRPPISELVANTDRETLQDLLVELAHNRPEVTDWIETRLTSTEETSTDTAVSVNIESVRQRVNHALPKPGQRGHNDAYAEAERMAEELDGLIKQARKAIESGDGATALNVLAAVTDELADNRWASLLPYDVPDVFEVIEELSKTFTEAILTAELTASDRDGWEERLIEWDEQFEYYMGESTLLAAADAAAQGWDDKRVQRAMAGELDGGEFWKDDDTWHSDDIVTARLAVLEREDRVEEYLNLAAAANQTRAYAGMLVQQGRIEEATDYAIRRFSTPGAVLELAKTLRAHDETRAALQVAKHGLTLDGHQKDTLAEWLRDRAASAGDRELALDAAVIAFKVNPSMSTYQAVEELADEDWETTKTDLLEFLHTTEPSGITASRAVEVFLHEGQYDEAIELADRTGRTSVIEPVVEVVTEERPHWVISTCKSQAEPIIEQGQHDSYTTAVRWLRRAGEAARAADELDEWREYVETVRDDHYRKYKLRPMLDDLLEEF
;
A
#
# COMPACT_ATOMS: atom_id res chain seq x y z
N MET A 1 -18.71 -35.34 -0.61
CA MET A 1 -17.38 -35.84 -1.03
C MET A 1 -17.12 -35.39 -2.46
N SER A 2 -16.42 -34.27 -2.59
CA SER A 2 -15.61 -33.93 -3.77
C SER A 2 -14.30 -33.40 -3.20
N GLY A 3 -13.27 -34.25 -3.20
CA GLY A 3 -11.92 -33.89 -2.75
C GLY A 3 -11.27 -32.97 -3.78
N GLY A 4 -11.60 -31.69 -3.72
CA GLY A 4 -10.81 -30.63 -4.33
C GLY A 4 -9.49 -30.56 -3.58
N LYS A 5 -8.39 -30.73 -4.30
CA LYS A 5 -7.04 -30.68 -3.75
C LYS A 5 -6.76 -29.22 -3.44
N GLU A 6 -6.80 -28.83 -2.16
CA GLU A 6 -6.38 -27.51 -1.68
C GLU A 6 -5.01 -27.16 -2.30
N PRO A 7 -4.77 -25.92 -2.77
CA PRO A 7 -3.43 -25.46 -3.04
C PRO A 7 -2.67 -25.43 -1.72
N THR A 8 -1.97 -26.52 -1.45
CA THR A 8 -1.08 -26.63 -0.30
C THR A 8 0.02 -25.59 -0.44
N LEU A 9 0.14 -24.70 0.56
CA LEU A 9 1.31 -23.86 0.76
C LEU A 9 2.59 -24.66 0.47
N THR A 10 3.34 -24.27 -0.56
CA THR A 10 4.58 -24.94 -0.96
C THR A 10 5.78 -24.08 -0.67
N GLU A 11 6.96 -24.70 -0.55
CA GLU A 11 8.21 -23.97 -0.42
C GLU A 11 8.45 -23.03 -1.61
N ALA A 12 8.03 -23.44 -2.82
CA ALA A 12 8.10 -22.60 -4.02
C ALA A 12 7.27 -21.31 -3.87
N THR A 13 6.05 -21.41 -3.34
CA THR A 13 5.19 -20.25 -3.04
C THR A 13 5.86 -19.32 -2.03
N VAL A 14 6.52 -19.86 -1.00
CA VAL A 14 7.24 -19.04 -0.02
C VAL A 14 8.44 -18.32 -0.66
N ARG A 15 9.14 -18.98 -1.59
CA ARG A 15 10.24 -18.41 -2.36
C ARG A 15 9.78 -17.35 -3.37
N GLU A 16 8.57 -17.47 -3.91
CA GLU A 16 7.96 -16.44 -4.77
C GLU A 16 7.54 -15.20 -3.97
N LEU A 17 7.03 -15.39 -2.75
CA LEU A 17 6.58 -14.29 -1.88
C LEU A 17 7.75 -13.55 -1.19
N ALA A 18 8.89 -14.22 -0.98
CA ALA A 18 10.02 -13.70 -0.23
C ALA A 18 11.24 -13.49 -1.13
N ARG A 19 11.95 -12.37 -0.96
CA ARG A 19 13.28 -12.20 -1.57
C ARG A 19 14.26 -13.23 -1.01
N SER A 20 15.25 -13.66 -1.80
CA SER A 20 16.23 -14.70 -1.42
C SER A 20 16.86 -14.48 -0.03
N LYS A 21 17.28 -13.24 0.29
CA LYS A 21 17.86 -12.91 1.62
C LYS A 21 16.84 -12.97 2.77
N SER A 22 15.58 -12.61 2.53
CA SER A 22 14.50 -12.75 3.53
C SER A 22 14.11 -14.21 3.71
N TYR A 23 14.14 -14.97 2.61
CA TYR A 23 13.92 -16.41 2.60
C TYR A 23 14.98 -17.16 3.41
N GLU A 24 16.27 -16.94 3.11
CA GLU A 24 17.41 -17.56 3.81
C GLU A 24 17.39 -17.26 5.31
N ARG A 25 17.11 -16.01 5.68
CA ARG A 25 16.97 -15.62 7.08
C ARG A 25 15.74 -16.27 7.73
N GLY A 26 14.63 -16.35 7.01
CA GLY A 26 13.42 -17.03 7.50
C GLY A 26 13.64 -18.52 7.71
N GLN A 27 14.38 -19.16 6.80
CA GLN A 27 14.83 -20.54 6.94
C GLN A 27 15.69 -20.72 8.21
N SER A 28 16.63 -19.82 8.46
CA SER A 28 17.42 -19.85 9.70
C SER A 28 16.55 -19.72 10.96
N TYR A 29 15.51 -18.87 10.94
CA TYR A 29 14.58 -18.72 12.07
C TYR A 29 13.71 -19.97 12.28
N TYR A 30 13.30 -20.61 11.20
CA TYR A 30 12.60 -21.90 11.24
C TYR A 30 13.51 -22.99 11.84
N GLU A 31 14.73 -23.14 11.34
CA GLU A 31 15.72 -24.12 11.82
C GLU A 31 16.12 -23.91 13.29
N GLN A 32 16.11 -22.66 13.76
CA GLN A 32 16.37 -22.31 15.16
C GLN A 32 15.17 -22.54 16.09
N GLY A 33 14.00 -22.95 15.57
CA GLY A 33 12.78 -23.11 16.36
C GLY A 33 12.29 -21.78 16.97
N ALA A 34 12.49 -20.66 16.24
CA ALA A 34 12.10 -19.33 16.72
C ALA A 34 10.57 -19.08 16.68
N VAL A 35 9.83 -19.95 16.00
CA VAL A 35 8.36 -19.89 15.86
C VAL A 35 7.69 -20.68 16.98
N SER A 36 6.65 -20.10 17.58
CA SER A 36 5.90 -20.69 18.69
C SER A 36 4.42 -20.29 18.60
N ASN A 37 3.57 -20.98 19.38
CA ASN A 37 2.13 -20.72 19.45
C ASN A 37 1.41 -20.72 18.08
N VAL A 38 1.80 -21.62 17.17
CA VAL A 38 1.18 -21.73 15.84
C VAL A 38 -0.22 -22.32 15.98
N VAL A 39 -1.24 -21.52 15.66
CA VAL A 39 -2.65 -21.90 15.74
C VAL A 39 -3.32 -21.63 14.40
N ARG A 40 -3.95 -22.65 13.83
CA ARG A 40 -4.79 -22.53 12.63
C ARG A 40 -6.26 -22.49 13.03
N ARG A 41 -7.02 -21.55 12.46
CA ARG A 41 -8.49 -21.46 12.58
C ARG A 41 -9.08 -21.21 11.19
N GLY A 42 -9.66 -22.25 10.59
CA GLY A 42 -10.08 -22.19 9.19
C GLY A 42 -8.90 -21.86 8.29
N GLU A 43 -9.07 -20.82 7.47
CA GLU A 43 -8.09 -20.33 6.50
C GLU A 43 -7.04 -19.36 7.10
N THR A 44 -7.04 -19.13 8.42
CA THR A 44 -6.07 -18.22 9.06
C THR A 44 -5.12 -18.98 9.97
N VAL A 45 -3.82 -18.71 9.84
CA VAL A 45 -2.77 -19.16 10.76
C VAL A 45 -2.18 -17.97 11.51
N ARG A 46 -2.13 -18.07 12.84
CA ARG A 46 -1.47 -17.08 13.71
C ARG A 46 -0.32 -17.74 14.47
N ALA A 47 0.81 -17.05 14.58
CA ALA A 47 1.98 -17.53 15.29
C ALA A 47 2.78 -16.38 15.94
N ASP A 48 3.59 -16.73 16.94
CA ASP A 48 4.53 -15.83 17.60
C ASP A 48 5.97 -16.18 17.20
N VAL A 49 6.75 -15.20 16.75
CA VAL A 49 8.12 -15.38 16.28
C VAL A 49 9.09 -14.59 17.13
N ARG A 50 10.03 -15.27 17.79
CA ARG A 50 11.09 -14.62 18.55
C ARG A 50 12.05 -13.88 17.59
N GLY A 51 12.32 -12.61 17.87
CA GLY A 51 13.22 -11.80 17.06
C GLY A 51 14.18 -10.95 17.89
N SER A 52 14.58 -9.80 17.35
CA SER A 52 15.52 -8.87 18.02
C SER A 52 14.90 -8.07 19.15
N GLN A 53 13.56 -8.01 19.23
CA GLN A 53 12.83 -7.36 20.30
C GLN A 53 12.60 -8.31 21.49
N TYR A 54 12.40 -7.73 22.69
CA TYR A 54 12.10 -8.50 23.89
C TYR A 54 10.76 -9.25 23.80
N GLN A 55 9.75 -8.63 23.17
CA GLN A 55 8.47 -9.27 22.87
C GLN A 55 8.53 -9.98 21.50
N PRO A 56 7.99 -11.21 21.38
CA PRO A 56 7.86 -11.89 20.08
C PRO A 56 7.00 -11.08 19.11
N TYR A 57 7.32 -11.18 17.82
CA TYR A 57 6.50 -10.62 16.75
C TYR A 57 5.30 -11.53 16.49
N THR A 58 4.12 -10.95 16.32
CA THR A 58 2.93 -11.69 15.88
C THR A 58 2.90 -11.73 14.36
N VAL A 59 2.62 -12.91 13.82
CA VAL A 59 2.44 -13.16 12.38
C VAL A 59 1.06 -13.74 12.15
N THR A 60 0.39 -13.22 11.12
CA THR A 60 -0.89 -13.74 10.63
C THR A 60 -0.75 -14.07 9.14
N ILE A 61 -1.11 -15.29 8.75
CA ILE A 61 -1.15 -15.75 7.37
C ILE A 61 -2.59 -16.15 7.03
N GLU A 62 -3.10 -15.62 5.94
CA GLU A 62 -4.43 -15.93 5.42
C GLU A 62 -4.30 -16.74 4.14
N PHE A 63 -5.09 -17.81 4.05
CA PHE A 63 -5.14 -18.71 2.91
C PHE A 63 -6.47 -18.55 2.17
N ASP A 64 -6.49 -18.92 0.90
CA ASP A 64 -7.71 -19.04 0.09
C ASP A 64 -7.62 -20.24 -0.87
N ASP A 65 -8.58 -20.34 -1.78
CA ASP A 65 -8.64 -21.36 -2.83
C ASP A 65 -7.47 -21.28 -3.84
N ALA A 66 -6.65 -20.22 -3.83
CA ALA A 66 -5.51 -20.01 -4.72
C ALA A 66 -4.14 -20.12 -4.02
N GLY A 67 -4.08 -20.08 -2.68
CA GLY A 67 -2.87 -20.25 -1.89
C GLY A 67 -2.81 -19.28 -0.71
N VAL A 68 -1.77 -18.45 -0.65
CA VAL A 68 -1.64 -17.40 0.38
C VAL A 68 -2.36 -16.14 -0.12
N ALA A 69 -3.49 -15.80 0.50
CA ALA A 69 -4.30 -14.64 0.18
C ALA A 69 -3.73 -13.34 0.80
N GLY A 70 -3.17 -13.45 2.00
CA GLY A 70 -2.72 -12.30 2.78
C GLY A 70 -1.67 -12.67 3.81
N THR A 71 -0.80 -11.70 4.14
CA THR A 71 0.20 -11.87 5.20
C THR A 71 0.40 -10.59 5.99
N ASP A 72 0.38 -10.69 7.30
CA ASP A 72 0.68 -9.59 8.21
C ASP A 72 1.75 -10.00 9.24
N CYS A 73 2.54 -9.02 9.67
CA CYS A 73 3.50 -9.20 10.76
C CYS A 73 3.77 -7.87 11.46
N SER A 74 3.75 -7.90 12.79
CA SER A 74 4.01 -6.74 13.66
C SER A 74 5.46 -6.24 13.66
N CYS A 75 6.28 -6.62 12.67
CA CYS A 75 7.68 -6.20 12.57
C CYS A 75 7.86 -4.99 11.63
N PRO A 76 8.81 -4.09 11.89
CA PRO A 76 8.97 -2.84 11.13
C PRO A 76 9.70 -3.04 9.78
N TYR A 77 9.44 -4.14 9.08
CA TYR A 77 10.10 -4.47 7.81
C TYR A 77 9.38 -3.82 6.63
N ASP A 78 10.12 -3.07 5.79
CA ASP A 78 9.59 -2.35 4.62
C ASP A 78 10.52 -2.46 3.38
N HIS A 79 11.06 -3.65 3.12
CA HIS A 79 12.00 -3.87 2.01
C HIS A 79 11.41 -4.68 0.85
N GLY A 80 10.08 -4.71 0.71
CA GLY A 80 9.37 -5.49 -0.32
C GLY A 80 9.44 -7.02 -0.12
N GLY A 81 8.42 -7.72 -0.62
CA GLY A 81 8.19 -9.14 -0.34
C GLY A 81 7.88 -9.41 1.15
N ILE A 82 7.72 -10.67 1.52
CA ILE A 82 7.44 -11.03 2.92
C ILE A 82 8.72 -11.04 3.78
N CYS A 83 8.59 -10.60 5.03
CA CYS A 83 9.71 -10.56 5.97
C CYS A 83 10.12 -11.98 6.43
N LYS A 84 11.33 -12.10 6.96
CA LYS A 84 11.86 -13.37 7.52
C LYS A 84 10.95 -14.06 8.55
N HIS A 85 10.15 -13.31 9.32
CA HIS A 85 9.24 -13.90 10.31
C HIS A 85 8.04 -14.59 9.65
N ARG A 86 7.48 -13.97 8.60
CA ARG A 86 6.41 -14.54 7.78
C ARG A 86 6.90 -15.81 7.06
N VAL A 87 8.11 -15.76 6.48
CA VAL A 87 8.78 -16.94 5.91
C VAL A 87 8.91 -18.06 6.94
N ALA A 88 9.43 -17.77 8.14
CA ALA A 88 9.64 -18.79 9.17
C ALA A 88 8.34 -19.50 9.57
N VAL A 89 7.23 -18.75 9.68
CA VAL A 89 5.90 -19.32 9.99
C VAL A 89 5.38 -20.19 8.85
N MET A 90 5.53 -19.74 7.60
CA MET A 90 5.14 -20.53 6.43
C MET A 90 5.96 -21.82 6.31
N LEU A 91 7.28 -21.75 6.51
CA LEU A 91 8.14 -22.93 6.54
C LEU A 91 7.80 -23.86 7.70
N THR A 92 7.39 -23.32 8.85
CA THR A 92 6.89 -24.13 9.98
C THR A 92 5.63 -24.90 9.58
N CYS A 93 4.70 -24.26 8.85
CA CYS A 93 3.49 -24.92 8.36
C CYS A 93 3.79 -26.02 7.31
N ILE A 94 4.85 -25.86 6.52
CA ILE A 94 5.26 -26.84 5.49
C ILE A 94 6.03 -28.00 6.11
N GLY A 95 7.07 -27.69 6.89
CA GLY A 95 8.06 -28.66 7.36
C GLY A 95 7.72 -29.31 8.69
N ASP A 96 6.84 -28.70 9.50
CA ASP A 96 6.40 -29.25 10.79
C ASP A 96 4.89 -29.07 11.01
N PRO A 97 4.03 -29.70 10.17
CA PRO A 97 2.59 -29.54 10.25
C PRO A 97 2.00 -30.04 11.58
N GLU A 98 2.68 -30.95 12.29
CA GLU A 98 2.24 -31.44 13.61
C GLU A 98 2.37 -30.37 14.72
N SER A 99 3.23 -29.35 14.50
CA SER A 99 3.36 -28.21 15.41
C SER A 99 2.19 -27.21 15.28
N VAL A 100 1.44 -27.27 14.18
CA VAL A 100 0.28 -26.41 13.91
C VAL A 100 -0.93 -26.95 14.66
N ARG A 101 -1.42 -26.18 15.63
CA ARG A 101 -2.60 -26.58 16.39
C ARG A 101 -3.86 -26.12 15.65
N ASP A 102 -4.52 -27.05 14.97
CA ASP A 102 -5.85 -26.82 14.44
C ASP A 102 -6.85 -26.56 15.58
N ARG A 103 -7.54 -25.42 15.49
CA ARG A 103 -8.66 -25.11 16.35
C ARG A 103 -9.87 -24.81 15.48
N PRO A 104 -11.06 -25.26 15.87
CA PRO A 104 -12.28 -24.89 15.16
C PRO A 104 -12.39 -23.35 15.09
N PRO A 105 -12.92 -22.81 13.98
CA PRO A 105 -13.23 -21.39 13.90
C PRO A 105 -14.18 -20.99 15.04
N ILE A 106 -14.12 -19.72 15.44
CA ILE A 106 -14.98 -19.22 16.52
C ILE A 106 -16.46 -19.44 16.18
N SER A 107 -16.85 -19.32 14.90
CA SER A 107 -18.21 -19.60 14.42
C SER A 107 -18.68 -21.02 14.72
N GLU A 108 -17.82 -22.03 14.58
CA GLU A 108 -18.13 -23.43 14.88
C GLU A 108 -18.19 -23.68 16.39
N LEU A 109 -17.27 -23.09 17.16
CA LEU A 109 -17.31 -23.15 18.62
C LEU A 109 -18.62 -22.55 19.14
N VAL A 110 -19.03 -21.42 18.58
CA VAL A 110 -20.29 -20.77 18.91
C VAL A 110 -21.48 -21.62 18.49
N ALA A 111 -21.50 -22.17 17.27
CA ALA A 111 -22.61 -22.98 16.77
C ALA A 111 -22.84 -24.27 17.56
N ASN A 112 -21.77 -24.88 18.10
CA ASN A 112 -21.83 -26.11 18.89
C ASN A 112 -22.03 -25.86 20.39
N THR A 113 -22.08 -24.60 20.83
CA THR A 113 -22.35 -24.24 22.22
C THR A 113 -23.86 -24.01 22.39
N ASP A 114 -24.42 -24.49 23.51
CA ASP A 114 -25.82 -24.27 23.79
C ASP A 114 -26.11 -22.79 24.11
N ARG A 115 -27.38 -22.39 23.95
CA ARG A 115 -27.80 -21.00 24.10
C ARG A 115 -27.52 -20.44 25.50
N GLU A 116 -27.66 -21.25 26.55
CA GLU A 116 -27.48 -20.80 27.94
C GLU A 116 -26.01 -20.49 28.20
N THR A 117 -25.11 -21.39 27.80
CA THR A 117 -23.65 -21.18 27.89
C THR A 117 -23.18 -19.98 27.06
N LEU A 118 -23.73 -19.77 25.85
CA LEU A 118 -23.40 -18.59 25.04
C LEU A 118 -23.85 -17.28 25.70
N GLN A 119 -25.05 -17.27 26.29
CA GLN A 119 -25.57 -16.10 26.99
C GLN A 119 -24.69 -15.77 28.20
N ASP A 120 -24.31 -16.77 28.99
CA ASP A 120 -23.44 -16.58 30.14
C ASP A 120 -22.05 -16.04 29.73
N LEU A 121 -21.46 -16.59 28.65
CA LEU A 121 -20.19 -16.10 28.11
C LEU A 121 -20.28 -14.65 27.62
N LEU A 122 -21.37 -14.26 26.95
CA LEU A 122 -21.58 -12.88 26.50
C LEU A 122 -21.77 -11.93 27.68
N VAL A 123 -22.51 -12.34 28.71
CA VAL A 123 -22.69 -11.56 29.95
C VAL A 123 -21.37 -11.43 30.70
N GLU A 124 -20.58 -12.49 30.80
CA GLU A 124 -19.25 -12.47 31.42
C GLU A 124 -18.29 -11.57 30.64
N LEU A 125 -18.31 -11.64 29.31
CA LEU A 125 -17.49 -10.78 28.45
C LEU A 125 -17.89 -9.31 28.61
N ALA A 126 -19.18 -9.01 28.64
CA ALA A 126 -19.73 -7.67 28.85
C ALA A 126 -19.39 -7.12 30.25
N HIS A 127 -19.44 -7.95 31.30
CA HIS A 127 -19.04 -7.55 32.65
C HIS A 127 -17.55 -7.17 32.75
N ASN A 128 -16.69 -7.89 32.04
CA ASN A 128 -15.25 -7.67 32.08
C ASN A 128 -14.79 -6.56 31.11
N ARG A 129 -15.63 -6.17 30.16
CA ARG A 129 -15.32 -5.23 29.07
C ARG A 129 -16.51 -4.32 28.80
N PRO A 130 -16.57 -3.12 29.41
CA PRO A 130 -17.68 -2.18 29.22
C PRO A 130 -18.01 -1.90 27.74
N GLU A 131 -16.99 -1.87 26.87
CA GLU A 131 -17.15 -1.69 25.43
C GLU A 131 -18.03 -2.77 24.76
N VAL A 132 -18.04 -4.00 25.30
CA VAL A 132 -18.86 -5.10 24.79
C VAL A 132 -20.32 -4.96 25.24
N THR A 133 -20.57 -4.38 26.41
CA THR A 133 -21.93 -4.10 26.88
C THR A 133 -22.63 -3.15 25.91
N ASP A 134 -21.97 -2.03 25.60
CA ASP A 134 -22.49 -1.02 24.68
C ASP A 134 -22.70 -1.60 23.25
N TRP A 135 -21.79 -2.48 22.81
CA TRP A 135 -21.91 -3.20 21.53
C TRP A 135 -23.12 -4.14 21.46
N ILE A 136 -23.40 -4.89 22.54
CA ILE A 136 -24.53 -5.83 22.65
C ILE A 136 -25.85 -5.06 22.69
N GLU A 137 -25.95 -4.00 23.50
CA GLU A 137 -27.15 -3.17 23.62
C GLU A 137 -27.56 -2.58 22.26
N THR A 138 -26.58 -2.07 21.50
CA THR A 138 -26.78 -1.50 20.16
C THR A 138 -27.38 -2.52 19.17
N ARG A 139 -26.98 -3.79 19.25
CA ARG A 139 -27.39 -4.84 18.30
C ARG A 139 -28.69 -5.55 18.69
N LEU A 140 -28.96 -5.72 19.98
CA LEU A 140 -30.20 -6.35 20.44
C LEU A 140 -31.41 -5.42 20.31
N THR A 141 -31.23 -4.11 20.50
CA THR A 141 -32.30 -3.11 20.30
C THR A 141 -32.76 -3.05 18.82
N SER A 142 -31.93 -3.52 17.87
CA SER A 142 -32.28 -3.61 16.44
C SER A 142 -33.25 -4.75 16.09
N THR A 143 -33.51 -5.72 16.98
CA THR A 143 -34.21 -6.97 16.59
C THR A 143 -35.65 -7.07 17.12
N GLU A 144 -36.03 -6.41 18.21
CA GLU A 144 -37.33 -6.67 18.86
C GLU A 144 -38.57 -6.00 18.20
N GLU A 145 -38.41 -5.17 17.16
CA GLU A 145 -39.55 -4.56 16.45
C GLU A 145 -39.74 -5.05 15.00
N THR A 146 -39.12 -6.17 14.61
CA THR A 146 -39.40 -6.83 13.32
C THR A 146 -40.49 -7.89 13.45
N SER A 147 -41.72 -7.45 13.66
CA SER A 147 -42.89 -8.26 13.31
C SER A 147 -44.04 -7.39 12.78
N THR A 148 -43.88 -6.82 11.59
CA THR A 148 -44.96 -6.78 10.59
C THR A 148 -44.40 -6.45 9.21
N ASP A 149 -44.93 -7.19 8.25
CA ASP A 149 -44.65 -7.23 6.82
C ASP A 149 -44.89 -5.86 6.13
N THR A 150 -43.83 -5.13 5.79
CA THR A 150 -43.78 -4.12 4.70
C THR A 150 -42.32 -3.72 4.44
N ALA A 151 -42.03 -3.24 3.23
CA ALA A 151 -40.72 -2.87 2.66
C ALA A 151 -39.63 -2.46 3.67
N VAL A 152 -38.39 -2.87 3.42
CA VAL A 152 -37.17 -2.53 4.19
C VAL A 152 -37.09 -1.01 4.40
N SER A 153 -37.76 -0.49 5.42
CA SER A 153 -37.60 0.87 5.87
C SER A 153 -36.36 0.85 6.74
N VAL A 154 -35.24 1.37 6.21
CA VAL A 154 -34.10 1.66 7.06
C VAL A 154 -34.60 2.57 8.18
N ASN A 155 -34.48 2.12 9.42
CA ASN A 155 -34.91 2.92 10.57
C ASN A 155 -33.94 4.10 10.71
N ILE A 156 -34.32 5.25 10.15
CA ILE A 156 -33.53 6.48 10.15
C ILE A 156 -33.12 6.87 11.58
N GLU A 157 -33.97 6.60 12.57
CA GLU A 157 -33.66 6.89 13.97
C GLU A 157 -32.55 5.99 14.51
N SER A 158 -32.52 4.71 14.08
CA SER A 158 -31.41 3.81 14.38
C SER A 158 -30.11 4.26 13.72
N VAL A 159 -30.18 4.80 12.49
CA VAL A 159 -29.01 5.40 11.81
C VAL A 159 -28.50 6.59 12.63
N ARG A 160 -29.36 7.54 13.00
CA ARG A 160 -28.98 8.70 13.83
C ARG A 160 -28.37 8.29 15.17
N GLN A 161 -28.94 7.29 15.83
CA GLN A 161 -28.41 6.78 17.10
C GLN A 161 -27.00 6.20 16.93
N ARG A 162 -26.74 5.49 15.83
CA ARG A 162 -25.43 4.92 15.51
C ARG A 162 -24.41 6.00 15.17
N VAL A 163 -24.79 7.03 14.41
CA VAL A 163 -23.90 8.17 14.15
C VAL A 163 -23.54 8.87 15.46
N ASN A 164 -24.53 9.18 16.29
CA ASN A 164 -24.29 9.76 17.63
C ASN A 164 -23.45 8.89 18.56
N HIS A 165 -23.41 7.57 18.34
CA HIS A 165 -22.50 6.67 19.06
C HIS A 165 -21.07 6.78 18.53
N ALA A 166 -20.91 6.82 17.21
CA ALA A 166 -19.61 6.97 16.54
C ALA A 166 -18.93 8.29 16.89
N LEU A 167 -19.69 9.38 17.02
CA LEU A 167 -19.15 10.70 17.32
C LEU A 167 -18.46 10.76 18.70
N PRO A 168 -17.27 11.37 18.80
CA PRO A 168 -16.56 11.55 20.07
C PRO A 168 -17.40 12.37 21.06
N LYS A 169 -17.41 11.95 22.34
CA LYS A 169 -18.21 12.58 23.40
C LYS A 169 -17.33 13.35 24.39
N PRO A 170 -17.71 14.58 24.79
CA PRO A 170 -16.97 15.33 25.79
C PRO A 170 -16.91 14.58 27.14
N GLY A 171 -15.71 14.17 27.56
CA GLY A 171 -15.44 13.72 28.92
C GLY A 171 -15.84 12.28 29.29
N GLN A 172 -16.12 11.39 28.33
CA GLN A 172 -16.27 9.96 28.64
C GLN A 172 -14.91 9.28 28.89
N ARG A 173 -14.86 8.50 29.98
CA ARG A 173 -13.67 7.77 30.44
C ARG A 173 -13.45 6.53 29.57
N GLY A 174 -12.38 6.57 28.78
CA GLY A 174 -11.90 5.53 27.86
C GLY A 174 -10.89 6.10 26.86
N HIS A 175 -11.05 7.39 26.54
CA HIS A 175 -10.25 8.21 25.63
C HIS A 175 -8.86 8.62 26.19
N ASN A 176 -7.87 7.74 26.14
CA ASN A 176 -6.48 8.18 26.30
C ASN A 176 -5.77 8.42 24.95
N ASP A 177 -6.40 8.04 23.83
CA ASP A 177 -5.82 8.15 22.49
C ASP A 177 -6.84 8.74 21.50
N ALA A 178 -6.65 10.01 21.13
CA ALA A 178 -7.55 10.71 20.21
C ALA A 178 -7.42 10.24 18.75
N TYR A 179 -6.31 9.56 18.39
CA TYR A 179 -6.14 8.98 17.06
C TYR A 179 -6.99 7.73 16.90
N ALA A 180 -6.95 6.81 17.87
CA ALA A 180 -7.79 5.62 17.89
C ALA A 180 -9.30 5.95 17.89
N GLU A 181 -9.68 7.09 18.46
CA GLU A 181 -11.06 7.61 18.44
C GLU A 181 -11.49 8.09 17.05
N ALA A 182 -10.59 8.76 16.34
CA ALA A 182 -10.82 9.20 14.98
C ALA A 182 -10.93 8.01 14.02
N GLU A 183 -10.03 7.02 14.14
CA GLU A 183 -10.08 5.76 13.38
C GLU A 183 -11.41 5.03 13.62
N ARG A 184 -11.83 4.85 14.88
CA ARG A 184 -13.10 4.20 15.19
C ARG A 184 -14.31 4.96 14.61
N MET A 185 -14.31 6.29 14.75
CA MET A 185 -15.37 7.11 14.16
C MET A 185 -15.45 6.90 12.64
N ALA A 186 -14.31 6.92 11.95
CA ALA A 186 -14.24 6.70 10.51
C ALA A 186 -14.77 5.31 10.12
N GLU A 187 -14.36 4.25 10.82
CA GLU A 187 -14.84 2.88 10.58
C GLU A 187 -16.36 2.74 10.78
N GLU A 188 -16.92 3.35 11.83
CA GLU A 188 -18.36 3.27 12.10
C GLU A 188 -19.20 4.05 11.08
N LEU A 189 -18.70 5.22 10.65
CA LEU A 189 -19.33 6.02 9.59
C LEU A 189 -19.25 5.32 8.23
N ASP A 190 -18.11 4.74 7.88
CA ASP A 190 -17.94 3.94 6.67
C ASP A 190 -18.94 2.76 6.65
N GLY A 191 -19.15 2.10 7.79
CA GLY A 191 -20.15 1.05 7.93
C GLY A 191 -21.60 1.51 7.67
N LEU A 192 -21.91 2.81 7.86
CA LEU A 192 -23.21 3.41 7.52
C LEU A 192 -23.27 3.83 6.04
N ILE A 193 -22.20 4.42 5.51
CA ILE A 193 -22.09 4.80 4.10
C ILE A 193 -22.20 3.55 3.20
N LYS A 194 -21.59 2.43 3.60
CA LYS A 194 -21.75 1.13 2.95
C LYS A 194 -23.21 0.64 2.90
N GLN A 195 -24.05 1.00 3.87
CA GLN A 195 -25.48 0.68 3.85
C GLN A 195 -26.21 1.50 2.77
N ALA A 196 -25.85 2.78 2.62
CA ALA A 196 -26.35 3.61 1.54
C ALA A 196 -25.90 3.08 0.17
N ARG A 197 -24.63 2.69 0.01
CA ARG A 197 -24.13 2.07 -1.23
C ARG A 197 -24.91 0.83 -1.63
N LYS A 198 -25.20 -0.05 -0.67
CA LYS A 198 -26.03 -1.22 -0.93
C LYS A 198 -27.43 -0.86 -1.42
N ALA A 199 -28.01 0.24 -0.93
CA ALA A 199 -29.29 0.75 -1.44
C ALA A 199 -29.14 1.26 -2.89
N ILE A 200 -28.08 2.02 -3.18
CA ILE A 200 -27.73 2.48 -4.55
C ILE A 200 -27.58 1.30 -5.52
N GLU A 201 -26.83 0.26 -5.13
CA GLU A 201 -26.64 -0.97 -5.92
C GLU A 201 -27.96 -1.67 -6.24
N SER A 202 -28.95 -1.57 -5.36
CA SER A 202 -30.30 -2.09 -5.58
C SER A 202 -31.23 -1.17 -6.38
N GLY A 203 -30.73 -0.02 -6.84
CA GLY A 203 -31.51 1.02 -7.52
C GLY A 203 -32.36 1.90 -6.60
N ASP A 204 -32.23 1.76 -5.28
CA ASP A 204 -32.99 2.54 -4.30
C ASP A 204 -32.20 3.76 -3.83
N GLY A 205 -32.06 4.73 -4.74
CA GLY A 205 -31.40 6.00 -4.45
C GLY A 205 -32.11 6.81 -3.35
N ALA A 206 -33.44 6.69 -3.24
CA ALA A 206 -34.21 7.42 -2.22
C ALA A 206 -33.86 6.96 -0.80
N THR A 207 -33.78 5.64 -0.57
CA THR A 207 -33.32 5.10 0.73
C THR A 207 -31.86 5.49 0.99
N ALA A 208 -31.00 5.42 -0.02
CA ALA A 208 -29.61 5.86 0.12
C ALA A 208 -29.51 7.32 0.58
N LEU A 209 -30.24 8.24 -0.06
CA LEU A 209 -30.29 9.65 0.31
C LEU A 209 -30.79 9.85 1.75
N ASN A 210 -31.80 9.09 2.19
CA ASN A 210 -32.29 9.17 3.57
C ASN A 210 -31.24 8.74 4.60
N VAL A 211 -30.47 7.68 4.31
CA VAL A 211 -29.39 7.21 5.19
C VAL A 211 -28.27 8.26 5.24
N LEU A 212 -27.82 8.71 4.08
CA LEU A 212 -26.73 9.68 3.98
C LEU A 212 -27.13 11.01 4.65
N ALA A 213 -28.36 11.48 4.44
CA ALA A 213 -28.86 12.68 5.09
C ALA A 213 -28.89 12.57 6.62
N ALA A 214 -29.25 11.40 7.15
CA ALA A 214 -29.22 11.15 8.59
C ALA A 214 -27.80 11.15 9.15
N VAL A 215 -26.82 10.70 8.37
CA VAL A 215 -25.39 10.78 8.74
C VAL A 215 -24.93 12.24 8.72
N THR A 216 -25.20 12.95 7.63
CA THR A 216 -24.76 14.35 7.47
C THR A 216 -25.42 15.29 8.46
N ASP A 217 -26.70 15.11 8.78
CA ASP A 217 -27.40 15.92 9.80
C ASP A 217 -26.66 15.92 11.15
N GLU A 218 -26.15 14.76 11.57
CA GLU A 218 -25.45 14.62 12.85
C GLU A 218 -24.00 15.13 12.76
N LEU A 219 -23.36 15.01 11.59
CA LEU A 219 -22.01 15.54 11.36
C LEU A 219 -22.00 17.07 11.26
N ALA A 220 -23.00 17.64 10.60
CA ALA A 220 -23.25 19.07 10.41
C ALA A 220 -23.35 19.85 11.73
N ASP A 221 -23.78 19.18 12.81
CA ASP A 221 -23.89 19.77 14.14
C ASP A 221 -22.51 20.15 14.74
N ASN A 222 -21.40 19.75 14.10
CA ASN A 222 -20.03 20.24 14.30
C ASN A 222 -19.44 20.06 15.72
N ARG A 223 -20.07 19.25 16.56
CA ARG A 223 -19.62 19.04 17.96
C ARG A 223 -18.40 18.15 18.09
N TRP A 224 -18.10 17.35 17.06
CA TRP A 224 -17.05 16.34 17.05
C TRP A 224 -15.71 16.87 16.52
N ALA A 225 -15.76 17.82 15.58
CA ALA A 225 -14.64 18.38 14.85
C ALA A 225 -13.46 18.83 15.74
N SER A 226 -13.75 19.52 16.84
CA SER A 226 -12.75 20.01 17.80
C SER A 226 -12.24 18.97 18.79
N LEU A 227 -12.78 17.75 18.75
CA LEU A 227 -12.45 16.66 19.67
C LEU A 227 -11.45 15.65 19.09
N LEU A 228 -11.13 15.76 17.80
CA LEU A 228 -10.21 14.87 17.09
C LEU A 228 -8.94 15.61 16.61
N PRO A 229 -7.81 14.91 16.43
CA PRO A 229 -6.62 15.48 15.79
C PRO A 229 -6.88 15.77 14.31
N TYR A 230 -6.33 16.89 13.81
CA TYR A 230 -6.49 17.31 12.41
C TYR A 230 -5.62 16.51 11.42
N ASP A 231 -4.74 15.64 11.90
CA ASP A 231 -3.75 14.87 11.12
C ASP A 231 -4.10 13.38 11.00
N VAL A 232 -5.37 13.00 11.25
CA VAL A 232 -5.87 11.63 11.03
C VAL A 232 -6.50 11.52 9.64
N PRO A 233 -5.90 10.80 8.69
CA PRO A 233 -6.41 10.71 7.31
C PRO A 233 -7.79 10.06 7.21
N ASP A 234 -8.10 9.06 8.05
CA ASP A 234 -9.30 8.23 7.90
C ASP A 234 -10.62 9.02 7.96
N VAL A 235 -10.65 10.11 8.73
CA VAL A 235 -11.82 10.98 8.84
C VAL A 235 -12.03 11.80 7.55
N PHE A 236 -10.94 12.24 6.90
CA PHE A 236 -11.03 12.91 5.61
C PHE A 236 -11.51 11.93 4.53
N GLU A 237 -10.93 10.73 4.51
CA GLU A 237 -11.30 9.68 3.56
C GLU A 237 -12.78 9.29 3.68
N VAL A 238 -13.31 9.09 4.90
CA VAL A 238 -14.72 8.71 5.06
C VAL A 238 -15.68 9.83 4.63
N ILE A 239 -15.29 11.10 4.80
CA ILE A 239 -16.09 12.26 4.38
C ILE A 239 -16.05 12.42 2.85
N GLU A 240 -14.90 12.20 2.22
CA GLU A 240 -14.80 12.15 0.76
C GLU A 240 -15.69 11.02 0.20
N GLU A 241 -15.64 9.85 0.82
CA GLU A 241 -16.47 8.70 0.45
C GLU A 241 -17.97 8.95 0.69
N LEU A 242 -18.35 9.74 1.70
CA LEU A 242 -19.72 10.22 1.92
C LEU A 242 -20.19 11.07 0.73
N SER A 243 -19.37 12.02 0.29
CA SER A 243 -19.69 12.92 -0.83
C SER A 243 -19.87 12.18 -2.15
N LYS A 244 -18.95 11.26 -2.50
CA LYS A 244 -19.08 10.41 -3.69
C LYS A 244 -20.38 9.59 -3.65
N THR A 245 -20.71 9.03 -2.48
CA THR A 245 -21.92 8.23 -2.29
C THR A 245 -23.19 9.07 -2.42
N PHE A 246 -23.21 10.33 -1.95
CA PHE A 246 -24.31 11.26 -2.21
C PHE A 246 -24.49 11.56 -3.68
N THR A 247 -23.39 11.85 -4.39
CA THR A 247 -23.41 12.19 -5.81
C THR A 247 -24.06 11.06 -6.62
N GLU A 248 -23.67 9.81 -6.36
CA GLU A 248 -24.29 8.66 -7.00
C GLU A 248 -25.74 8.41 -6.55
N ALA A 249 -26.04 8.59 -5.26
CA ALA A 249 -27.40 8.43 -4.73
C ALA A 249 -28.39 9.41 -5.39
N ILE A 250 -27.98 10.67 -5.59
CA ILE A 250 -28.79 11.69 -6.28
C ILE A 250 -29.07 11.29 -7.73
N LEU A 251 -28.06 10.78 -8.43
CA LEU A 251 -28.20 10.35 -9.82
C LEU A 251 -28.95 9.02 -9.96
N THR A 252 -29.03 8.22 -8.89
CA THR A 252 -29.78 6.97 -8.84
C THR A 252 -31.23 7.19 -8.44
N ALA A 253 -31.52 8.22 -7.64
CA ALA A 253 -32.88 8.51 -7.21
C ALA A 253 -33.72 9.11 -8.34
N GLU A 254 -34.94 8.61 -8.53
CA GLU A 254 -35.93 9.19 -9.44
C GLU A 254 -36.52 10.49 -8.85
N LEU A 255 -35.72 11.56 -8.83
CA LEU A 255 -36.09 12.86 -8.25
C LEU A 255 -36.83 13.75 -9.27
N THR A 256 -37.90 14.41 -8.83
CA THR A 256 -38.50 15.48 -9.63
C THR A 256 -37.60 16.72 -9.63
N ALA A 257 -37.79 17.65 -10.57
CA ALA A 257 -37.04 18.91 -10.58
C ALA A 257 -37.15 19.65 -9.23
N SER A 258 -38.34 19.65 -8.61
CA SER A 258 -38.53 20.29 -7.30
C SER A 258 -37.80 19.56 -6.17
N ASP A 259 -37.68 18.24 -6.22
CA ASP A 259 -36.92 17.50 -5.22
C ASP A 259 -35.42 17.73 -5.39
N ARG A 260 -34.94 17.84 -6.65
CA ARG A 260 -33.55 18.17 -6.97
C ARG A 260 -33.17 19.55 -6.46
N ASP A 261 -34.00 20.57 -6.70
CA ASP A 261 -33.78 21.92 -6.16
C ASP A 261 -33.67 21.89 -4.62
N GLY A 262 -34.53 21.11 -3.96
CA GLY A 262 -34.48 20.95 -2.49
C GLY A 262 -33.23 20.23 -1.98
N TRP A 263 -32.72 19.24 -2.72
CA TRP A 263 -31.47 18.56 -2.38
C TRP A 263 -30.25 19.43 -2.67
N GLU A 264 -30.23 20.19 -3.77
CA GLU A 264 -29.19 21.16 -4.08
C GLU A 264 -29.04 22.18 -2.95
N GLU A 265 -30.14 22.84 -2.54
CA GLU A 265 -30.14 23.81 -1.45
C GLU A 265 -29.59 23.20 -0.15
N ARG A 266 -30.03 21.98 0.19
CA ARG A 266 -29.62 21.30 1.41
C ARG A 266 -28.15 20.88 1.40
N LEU A 267 -27.64 20.40 0.27
CA LEU A 267 -26.24 20.01 0.13
C LEU A 267 -25.31 21.22 0.18
N ILE A 268 -25.70 22.36 -0.39
CA ILE A 268 -24.96 23.61 -0.26
C ILE A 268 -24.94 24.09 1.19
N GLU A 269 -26.08 24.02 1.90
CA GLU A 269 -26.14 24.40 3.32
C GLU A 269 -25.21 23.52 4.18
N TRP A 270 -25.19 22.20 3.94
CA TRP A 270 -24.24 21.33 4.62
C TRP A 270 -22.80 21.61 4.21
N ASP A 271 -22.53 21.85 2.92
CA ASP A 271 -21.18 22.14 2.44
C ASP A 271 -20.56 23.35 3.16
N GLU A 272 -21.32 24.45 3.31
CA GLU A 272 -20.88 25.63 4.06
C GLU A 272 -20.54 25.29 5.53
N GLN A 273 -21.25 24.33 6.13
CA GLN A 273 -21.01 23.87 7.50
C GLN A 273 -19.77 22.99 7.61
N PHE A 274 -19.46 22.18 6.57
CA PHE A 274 -18.26 21.36 6.49
C PHE A 274 -17.01 22.20 6.14
N GLU A 275 -17.12 23.15 5.22
CA GLU A 275 -16.00 24.00 4.76
C GLU A 275 -15.36 24.75 5.94
N TYR A 276 -16.18 25.20 6.90
CA TYR A 276 -15.70 25.83 8.12
C TYR A 276 -14.68 24.97 8.91
N TYR A 277 -14.81 23.65 8.84
CA TYR A 277 -13.97 22.70 9.58
C TYR A 277 -12.90 22.02 8.71
N MET A 278 -13.29 21.51 7.55
CA MET A 278 -12.40 20.79 6.64
C MET A 278 -11.43 21.75 5.94
N GLY A 279 -11.76 23.05 5.88
CA GLY A 279 -10.98 24.05 5.16
C GLY A 279 -11.14 23.95 3.63
N GLU A 280 -12.01 23.05 3.17
CA GLU A 280 -12.33 22.81 1.78
C GLU A 280 -13.80 22.37 1.64
N SER A 281 -14.35 22.63 0.46
CA SER A 281 -15.69 22.18 0.09
C SER A 281 -15.69 20.67 -0.15
N THR A 282 -16.75 19.99 0.28
CA THR A 282 -16.85 18.53 0.21
C THR A 282 -18.07 18.06 -0.60
N LEU A 283 -19.23 18.72 -0.46
CA LEU A 283 -20.53 18.24 -0.96
C LEU A 283 -20.97 18.91 -2.28
N LEU A 284 -20.17 19.83 -2.84
CA LEU A 284 -20.53 20.51 -4.10
C LEU A 284 -20.71 19.58 -5.29
N ALA A 285 -19.98 18.47 -5.38
CA ALA A 285 -20.20 17.47 -6.43
C ALA A 285 -21.64 16.94 -6.43
N ALA A 286 -22.16 16.62 -5.25
CA ALA A 286 -23.52 16.15 -5.10
C ALA A 286 -24.54 17.26 -5.38
N ALA A 287 -24.27 18.50 -4.95
CA ALA A 287 -25.16 19.65 -5.20
C ALA A 287 -25.27 19.93 -6.70
N ASP A 288 -24.14 19.99 -7.41
CA ASP A 288 -24.11 20.18 -8.87
C ASP A 288 -24.76 19.00 -9.61
N ALA A 289 -24.59 17.77 -9.13
CA ALA A 289 -25.29 16.61 -9.66
C ALA A 289 -26.82 16.74 -9.51
N ALA A 290 -27.30 17.30 -8.40
CA ALA A 290 -28.72 17.58 -8.18
C ALA A 290 -29.22 18.65 -9.16
N ALA A 291 -28.51 19.78 -9.24
CA ALA A 291 -28.83 20.90 -10.12
C ALA A 291 -28.92 20.47 -11.59
N GLN A 292 -27.90 19.76 -12.07
CA GLN A 292 -27.82 19.27 -13.44
C GLN A 292 -28.84 18.15 -13.69
N GLY A 293 -28.84 17.13 -12.82
CA GLY A 293 -29.56 15.88 -13.03
C GLY A 293 -29.16 15.17 -14.33
N TRP A 294 -30.03 14.30 -14.81
CA TRP A 294 -29.90 13.65 -16.12
C TRP A 294 -30.46 14.52 -17.26
N ASP A 295 -31.39 15.42 -16.99
CA ASP A 295 -32.04 16.28 -18.00
C ASP A 295 -31.15 17.42 -18.52
N ASP A 296 -29.96 17.62 -17.93
CA ASP A 296 -29.02 18.63 -18.38
C ASP A 296 -28.66 18.44 -19.86
N LYS A 297 -28.71 19.54 -20.61
CA LYS A 297 -28.52 19.50 -22.07
C LYS A 297 -27.12 19.05 -22.46
N ARG A 298 -26.09 19.36 -21.67
CA ARG A 298 -24.72 18.92 -21.96
C ARG A 298 -24.61 17.42 -21.72
N VAL A 299 -25.16 16.91 -20.62
CA VAL A 299 -25.21 15.47 -20.29
C VAL A 299 -25.93 14.69 -21.39
N GLN A 300 -27.11 15.15 -21.82
CA GLN A 300 -27.88 14.51 -22.89
C GLN A 300 -27.12 14.47 -24.22
N ARG A 301 -26.48 15.59 -24.61
CA ARG A 301 -25.67 15.65 -25.83
C ARG A 301 -24.42 14.77 -25.76
N ALA A 302 -23.79 14.68 -24.58
CA ALA A 302 -22.66 13.80 -24.33
C ALA A 302 -23.07 12.34 -24.50
N MET A 303 -24.13 11.89 -23.82
CA MET A 303 -24.63 10.51 -23.93
C MET A 303 -25.10 10.14 -25.35
N ALA A 304 -25.63 11.12 -26.10
CA ALA A 304 -26.00 10.94 -27.50
C ALA A 304 -24.81 10.90 -28.48
N GLY A 305 -23.57 11.13 -28.00
CA GLY A 305 -22.36 11.14 -28.85
C GLY A 305 -22.25 12.39 -29.73
N GLU A 306 -22.89 13.49 -29.35
CA GLU A 306 -22.88 14.76 -30.10
C GLU A 306 -21.75 15.72 -29.68
N LEU A 307 -20.96 15.34 -28.67
CA LEU A 307 -19.83 16.11 -28.17
C LEU A 307 -18.52 15.40 -28.48
N ASP A 308 -17.55 16.16 -28.99
CA ASP A 308 -16.19 15.67 -29.15
C ASP A 308 -15.49 15.56 -27.79
N GLY A 309 -14.43 14.75 -27.73
CA GLY A 309 -13.70 14.52 -26.48
C GLY A 309 -13.08 15.79 -25.91
N GLY A 310 -13.37 16.07 -24.64
CA GLY A 310 -12.94 17.27 -23.92
C GLY A 310 -13.88 18.48 -24.10
N GLU A 311 -14.96 18.36 -24.88
CA GLU A 311 -15.93 19.46 -25.03
C GLU A 311 -16.96 19.52 -23.90
N PHE A 312 -17.03 18.48 -23.06
CA PHE A 312 -18.00 18.41 -21.97
C PHE A 312 -17.83 19.55 -20.95
N TRP A 313 -16.59 19.89 -20.60
CA TRP A 313 -16.24 20.88 -19.58
C TRP A 313 -15.69 22.21 -20.12
N LYS A 314 -15.81 22.47 -21.42
CA LYS A 314 -15.12 23.56 -22.14
C LYS A 314 -15.25 24.96 -21.51
N ASP A 315 -16.32 25.21 -20.74
CA ASP A 315 -16.62 26.50 -20.09
C ASP A 315 -16.94 26.38 -18.58
N ASP A 316 -16.80 25.19 -17.97
CA ASP A 316 -17.39 24.89 -16.65
C ASP A 316 -16.66 23.75 -15.90
N ASP A 317 -15.34 23.69 -16.06
CA ASP A 317 -14.51 22.69 -15.38
C ASP A 317 -14.24 23.11 -13.93
N THR A 318 -14.79 22.38 -12.97
CA THR A 318 -14.51 22.54 -11.55
C THR A 318 -13.61 21.41 -11.06
N TRP A 319 -13.00 21.57 -9.89
CA TRP A 319 -12.09 20.56 -9.33
C TRP A 319 -12.80 19.22 -9.03
N HIS A 320 -14.12 19.24 -8.85
CA HIS A 320 -14.97 18.08 -8.54
C HIS A 320 -15.81 17.59 -9.72
N SER A 321 -15.66 18.18 -10.91
CA SER A 321 -16.38 17.80 -12.13
C SER A 321 -16.25 16.30 -12.45
N ASP A 322 -15.06 15.73 -12.22
CA ASP A 322 -14.78 14.32 -12.49
C ASP A 322 -15.55 13.36 -11.57
N ASP A 323 -15.88 13.76 -10.33
CA ASP A 323 -16.67 12.94 -9.41
C ASP A 323 -18.11 12.75 -9.91
N ILE A 324 -18.69 13.81 -10.48
CA ILE A 324 -20.04 13.77 -11.05
C ILE A 324 -20.07 12.85 -12.27
N VAL A 325 -19.05 12.93 -13.14
CA VAL A 325 -18.96 12.02 -14.30
C VAL A 325 -18.76 10.59 -13.85
N THR A 326 -17.90 10.34 -12.86
CA THR A 326 -17.66 9.01 -12.30
C THR A 326 -18.96 8.39 -11.78
N ALA A 327 -19.75 9.16 -11.01
CA ALA A 327 -21.05 8.72 -10.51
C ALA A 327 -22.05 8.42 -11.65
N ARG A 328 -22.11 9.26 -12.69
CA ARG A 328 -22.96 9.00 -13.88
C ARG A 328 -22.53 7.72 -14.60
N LEU A 329 -21.24 7.51 -14.77
CA LEU A 329 -20.70 6.30 -15.40
C LEU A 329 -21.06 5.05 -14.61
N ALA A 330 -20.98 5.08 -13.27
CA ALA A 330 -21.40 3.97 -12.41
C ALA A 330 -22.89 3.62 -12.57
N VAL A 331 -23.76 4.64 -12.64
CA VAL A 331 -25.20 4.43 -12.89
C VAL A 331 -25.43 3.81 -14.28
N LEU A 332 -24.80 4.36 -15.32
CA LEU A 332 -24.95 3.85 -16.70
C LEU A 332 -24.45 2.40 -16.84
N GLU A 333 -23.35 2.07 -16.19
CA GLU A 333 -22.84 0.69 -16.15
C GLU A 333 -23.83 -0.26 -15.47
N ARG A 334 -24.37 0.13 -14.31
CA ARG A 334 -25.38 -0.67 -13.58
C ARG A 334 -26.66 -0.89 -14.38
N GLU A 335 -27.05 0.08 -15.20
CA GLU A 335 -28.21 0.00 -16.10
C GLU A 335 -27.92 -0.70 -17.45
N ASP A 336 -26.69 -1.21 -17.66
CA ASP A 336 -26.24 -1.81 -18.92
C ASP A 336 -26.37 -0.86 -20.14
N ARG A 337 -26.19 0.45 -19.90
CA ARG A 337 -26.29 1.54 -20.88
C ARG A 337 -24.94 1.87 -21.51
N VAL A 338 -24.37 0.85 -22.15
CA VAL A 338 -22.97 0.83 -22.62
C VAL A 338 -22.61 1.96 -23.59
N GLU A 339 -23.43 2.23 -24.60
CA GLU A 339 -23.09 3.25 -25.61
C GLU A 339 -23.14 4.67 -25.01
N GLU A 340 -24.09 4.92 -24.11
CA GLU A 340 -24.22 6.21 -23.43
C GLU A 340 -23.05 6.43 -22.45
N TYR A 341 -22.63 5.35 -21.76
CA TYR A 341 -21.40 5.34 -20.96
C TYR A 341 -20.19 5.73 -21.80
N LEU A 342 -19.98 5.04 -22.93
CA LEU A 342 -18.81 5.27 -23.78
C LEU A 342 -18.81 6.70 -24.36
N ASN A 343 -19.96 7.19 -24.79
CA ASN A 343 -20.08 8.54 -25.31
C ASN A 343 -19.81 9.60 -24.23
N LEU A 344 -20.38 9.42 -23.02
CA LEU A 344 -20.14 10.32 -21.90
C LEU A 344 -18.67 10.31 -21.46
N ALA A 345 -18.08 9.12 -21.29
CA ALA A 345 -16.68 8.98 -20.90
C ALA A 345 -15.74 9.61 -21.94
N ALA A 346 -16.02 9.45 -23.23
CA ALA A 346 -15.26 10.09 -24.29
C ALA A 346 -15.39 11.62 -24.24
N ALA A 347 -16.61 12.16 -24.15
CA ALA A 347 -16.89 13.59 -24.10
C ALA A 347 -16.23 14.27 -22.88
N ALA A 348 -16.26 13.61 -21.72
CA ALA A 348 -15.65 14.07 -20.47
C ALA A 348 -14.15 13.76 -20.34
N ASN A 349 -13.53 13.18 -21.37
CA ASN A 349 -12.10 12.81 -21.36
C ASN A 349 -11.71 11.80 -20.26
N GLN A 350 -12.66 10.97 -19.82
CA GLN A 350 -12.46 9.86 -18.88
C GLN A 350 -11.83 8.65 -19.60
N THR A 351 -10.58 8.84 -20.04
CA THR A 351 -9.84 7.91 -20.90
C THR A 351 -9.73 6.50 -20.32
N ARG A 352 -9.52 6.37 -19.01
CA ARG A 352 -9.40 5.08 -18.31
C ARG A 352 -10.73 4.33 -18.27
N ALA A 353 -11.80 5.02 -17.86
CA ALA A 353 -13.14 4.47 -17.81
C ALA A 353 -13.61 4.01 -19.19
N TYR A 354 -13.40 4.84 -20.22
CA TYR A 354 -13.73 4.51 -21.61
C TYR A 354 -13.02 3.23 -22.08
N ALA A 355 -11.70 3.15 -21.90
CA ALA A 355 -10.94 1.97 -22.33
C ALA A 355 -11.30 0.72 -21.51
N GLY A 356 -11.52 0.86 -20.20
CA GLY A 356 -11.95 -0.24 -19.32
C GLY A 356 -13.29 -0.84 -19.75
N MET A 357 -14.29 0.01 -20.01
CA MET A 357 -15.61 -0.42 -20.50
C MET A 357 -15.52 -1.12 -21.86
N LEU A 358 -14.67 -0.64 -22.79
CA LEU A 358 -14.44 -1.35 -24.05
C LEU A 358 -13.90 -2.77 -23.83
N VAL A 359 -13.00 -2.98 -22.86
CA VAL A 359 -12.48 -4.31 -22.52
C VAL A 359 -13.58 -5.20 -21.93
N GLN A 360 -14.37 -4.68 -21.00
CA GLN A 360 -15.50 -5.39 -20.39
C GLN A 360 -16.52 -5.88 -21.43
N GLN A 361 -16.73 -5.07 -22.48
CA GLN A 361 -17.64 -5.39 -23.60
C GLN A 361 -16.99 -6.25 -24.70
N GLY A 362 -15.75 -6.70 -24.51
CA GLY A 362 -15.01 -7.51 -25.48
C GLY A 362 -14.56 -6.75 -26.74
N ARG A 363 -14.58 -5.42 -26.73
CA ARG A 363 -14.13 -4.53 -27.82
C ARG A 363 -12.62 -4.28 -27.72
N ILE A 364 -11.84 -5.36 -27.73
CA ILE A 364 -10.40 -5.37 -27.37
C ILE A 364 -9.52 -4.56 -28.34
N GLU A 365 -9.77 -4.70 -29.66
CA GLU A 365 -9.00 -3.97 -30.67
C GLU A 365 -9.20 -2.46 -30.54
N GLU A 366 -10.44 -2.04 -30.28
CA GLU A 366 -10.78 -0.63 -30.10
C GLU A 366 -10.17 -0.07 -28.80
N ALA A 367 -10.22 -0.83 -27.70
CA ALA A 367 -9.58 -0.44 -26.44
C ALA A 367 -8.07 -0.23 -26.61
N THR A 368 -7.42 -1.15 -27.34
CA THR A 368 -5.98 -1.11 -27.62
C THR A 368 -5.62 0.11 -28.47
N ASP A 369 -6.33 0.32 -29.57
CA ASP A 369 -6.12 1.47 -30.46
C ASP A 369 -6.37 2.81 -29.76
N TYR A 370 -7.41 2.87 -28.93
CA TYR A 370 -7.73 4.06 -28.14
C TYR A 370 -6.60 4.37 -27.15
N ALA A 371 -6.14 3.38 -26.38
CA ALA A 371 -5.09 3.55 -25.40
C ALA A 371 -3.79 4.06 -26.05
N ILE A 372 -3.37 3.45 -27.16
CA ILE A 372 -2.16 3.86 -27.90
C ILE A 372 -2.25 5.30 -28.41
N ARG A 373 -3.45 5.81 -28.70
CA ARG A 373 -3.65 7.17 -29.23
C ARG A 373 -3.86 8.23 -28.15
N ARG A 374 -4.45 7.86 -27.01
CA ARG A 374 -4.96 8.81 -26.02
C ARG A 374 -4.25 8.76 -24.67
N PHE A 375 -3.65 7.63 -24.29
CA PHE A 375 -2.99 7.54 -23.00
C PHE A 375 -1.64 8.24 -23.07
N SER A 376 -1.35 9.05 -22.06
CA SER A 376 -0.15 9.88 -21.98
C SER A 376 0.75 9.52 -20.80
N THR A 377 0.34 8.58 -19.94
CA THR A 377 1.09 8.21 -18.73
C THR A 377 1.30 6.70 -18.63
N PRO A 378 2.49 6.23 -18.19
CA PRO A 378 2.77 4.81 -17.98
C PRO A 378 1.79 4.15 -17.00
N GLY A 379 1.42 4.84 -15.92
CA GLY A 379 0.47 4.33 -14.93
C GLY A 379 -0.92 4.02 -15.50
N ALA A 380 -1.47 4.90 -16.34
CA ALA A 380 -2.75 4.63 -17.00
C ALA A 380 -2.66 3.40 -17.93
N VAL A 381 -1.54 3.27 -18.66
CA VAL A 381 -1.28 2.14 -19.54
C VAL A 381 -1.16 0.84 -18.75
N LEU A 382 -0.48 0.86 -17.61
CA LEU A 382 -0.32 -0.28 -16.72
C LEU A 382 -1.67 -0.81 -16.23
N GLU A 383 -2.56 0.08 -15.79
CA GLU A 383 -3.88 -0.33 -15.31
C GLU A 383 -4.70 -0.99 -16.43
N LEU A 384 -4.74 -0.40 -17.64
CA LEU A 384 -5.43 -1.04 -18.75
C LEU A 384 -4.79 -2.38 -19.17
N ALA A 385 -3.46 -2.47 -19.15
CA ALA A 385 -2.77 -3.72 -19.47
C ALA A 385 -3.10 -4.84 -18.45
N LYS A 386 -3.24 -4.49 -17.16
CA LYS A 386 -3.74 -5.42 -16.13
C LYS A 386 -5.19 -5.83 -16.40
N THR A 387 -6.07 -4.88 -16.75
CA THR A 387 -7.47 -5.18 -17.09
C THR A 387 -7.56 -6.12 -18.29
N LEU A 388 -6.84 -5.85 -19.38
CA LEU A 388 -6.78 -6.73 -20.55
C LEU A 388 -6.33 -8.14 -20.17
N ARG A 389 -5.31 -8.24 -19.30
CA ARG A 389 -4.83 -9.54 -18.83
C ARG A 389 -5.86 -10.28 -17.97
N ALA A 390 -6.60 -9.59 -17.11
CA ALA A 390 -7.66 -10.19 -16.30
C ALA A 390 -8.81 -10.77 -17.17
N HIS A 391 -8.97 -10.25 -18.39
CA HIS A 391 -9.89 -10.76 -19.41
C HIS A 391 -9.24 -11.78 -20.38
N ASP A 392 -8.11 -12.38 -20.00
CA ASP A 392 -7.33 -13.34 -20.81
C ASP A 392 -6.75 -12.79 -22.13
N GLU A 393 -6.81 -11.47 -22.36
CA GLU A 393 -6.33 -10.80 -23.58
C GLU A 393 -4.82 -10.49 -23.53
N THR A 394 -4.02 -11.55 -23.41
CA THR A 394 -2.56 -11.43 -23.19
C THR A 394 -1.85 -10.65 -24.30
N ARG A 395 -2.19 -10.88 -25.57
CA ARG A 395 -1.51 -10.21 -26.70
C ARG A 395 -1.77 -8.70 -26.69
N ALA A 396 -3.01 -8.28 -26.47
CA ALA A 396 -3.39 -6.88 -26.39
C ALA A 396 -2.72 -6.21 -25.18
N ALA A 397 -2.71 -6.89 -24.02
CA ALA A 397 -2.06 -6.40 -22.82
C ALA A 397 -0.56 -6.11 -23.03
N LEU A 398 0.17 -7.03 -23.68
CA LEU A 398 1.60 -6.84 -24.00
C LEU A 398 1.81 -5.71 -25.01
N GLN A 399 0.94 -5.57 -26.01
CA GLN A 399 1.02 -4.51 -27.01
C GLN A 399 0.83 -3.11 -26.39
N VAL A 400 -0.19 -2.95 -25.54
CA VAL A 400 -0.48 -1.71 -24.83
C VAL A 400 0.67 -1.35 -23.87
N ALA A 401 1.14 -2.31 -23.08
CA ALA A 401 2.26 -2.11 -22.17
C ALA A 401 3.56 -1.75 -22.90
N LYS A 402 3.86 -2.40 -24.03
CA LYS A 402 5.02 -2.06 -24.87
C LYS A 402 4.96 -0.60 -25.35
N HIS A 403 3.79 -0.12 -25.76
CA HIS A 403 3.61 1.29 -26.09
C HIS A 403 3.83 2.19 -24.87
N GLY A 404 3.33 1.82 -23.70
CA GLY A 404 3.52 2.60 -22.47
C GLY A 404 4.98 2.81 -22.06
N LEU A 405 5.90 1.89 -22.41
CA LEU A 405 7.33 2.08 -22.18
C LEU A 405 7.94 3.22 -23.01
N THR A 406 7.29 3.63 -24.09
CA THR A 406 7.69 4.80 -24.88
C THR A 406 7.29 6.12 -24.23
N LEU A 407 6.40 6.09 -23.24
CA LEU A 407 5.93 7.26 -22.50
C LEU A 407 6.85 7.55 -21.32
N ASP A 408 6.90 8.81 -20.90
CA ASP A 408 7.60 9.23 -19.68
C ASP A 408 6.58 9.57 -18.59
N GLY A 409 6.96 9.32 -17.33
CA GLY A 409 6.12 9.63 -16.18
C GLY A 409 6.24 8.63 -15.04
N HIS A 410 5.41 8.84 -14.03
CA HIS A 410 5.30 7.98 -12.85
C HIS A 410 4.91 6.54 -13.22
N GLN A 411 5.37 5.54 -12.45
CA GLN A 411 5.15 4.10 -12.65
C GLN A 411 5.78 3.48 -13.92
N LYS A 412 6.71 4.17 -14.59
CA LYS A 412 7.40 3.59 -15.76
C LYS A 412 8.22 2.35 -15.38
N ASP A 413 8.85 2.38 -14.22
CA ASP A 413 9.55 1.24 -13.62
C ASP A 413 8.59 0.08 -13.32
N THR A 414 7.47 0.35 -12.64
CA THR A 414 6.44 -0.67 -12.36
C THR A 414 5.88 -1.29 -13.64
N LEU A 415 5.63 -0.47 -14.67
CA LEU A 415 5.16 -0.95 -15.97
C LEU A 415 6.20 -1.83 -16.66
N ALA A 416 7.48 -1.45 -16.62
CA ALA A 416 8.57 -2.21 -17.22
C ALA A 416 8.77 -3.56 -16.52
N GLU A 417 8.76 -3.59 -15.19
CA GLU A 417 8.82 -4.83 -14.41
C GLU A 417 7.63 -5.74 -14.68
N TRP A 418 6.41 -5.17 -14.71
CA TRP A 418 5.20 -5.93 -15.04
C TRP A 418 5.28 -6.50 -16.46
N LEU A 419 5.70 -5.71 -17.45
CA LEU A 419 5.82 -6.18 -18.84
C LEU A 419 6.87 -7.28 -18.98
N ARG A 420 8.03 -7.12 -18.32
CA ARG A 420 9.09 -8.15 -18.28
C ARG A 420 8.53 -9.49 -17.83
N ASP A 421 7.88 -9.52 -16.67
CA ASP A 421 7.40 -10.77 -16.07
C ASP A 421 6.31 -11.42 -16.93
N ARG A 422 5.44 -10.60 -17.54
CA ARG A 422 4.34 -11.10 -18.38
C ARG A 422 4.83 -11.58 -19.74
N ALA A 423 5.78 -10.88 -20.36
CA ALA A 423 6.39 -11.29 -21.62
C ALA A 423 7.19 -12.59 -21.45
N ALA A 424 7.98 -12.71 -20.37
CA ALA A 424 8.71 -13.93 -20.04
C ALA A 424 7.76 -15.12 -19.85
N SER A 425 6.67 -14.93 -19.10
CA SER A 425 5.63 -15.95 -18.89
C SER A 425 4.91 -16.35 -20.19
N ALA A 426 4.80 -15.44 -21.16
CA ALA A 426 4.21 -15.68 -22.46
C ALA A 426 5.18 -16.30 -23.48
N GLY A 427 6.46 -16.45 -23.11
CA GLY A 427 7.52 -16.97 -23.99
C GLY A 427 8.10 -15.94 -24.97
N ASP A 428 7.75 -14.66 -24.83
CA ASP A 428 8.31 -13.56 -25.63
C ASP A 428 9.59 -13.04 -24.97
N ARG A 429 10.70 -13.73 -25.22
CA ARG A 429 12.00 -13.45 -24.58
C ARG A 429 12.58 -12.10 -24.99
N GLU A 430 12.43 -11.71 -26.25
CA GLU A 430 12.92 -10.42 -26.75
C GLU A 430 12.22 -9.27 -26.04
N LEU A 431 10.88 -9.29 -25.96
CA LEU A 431 10.13 -8.27 -25.24
C LEU A 431 10.41 -8.26 -23.75
N ALA A 432 10.61 -9.44 -23.14
CA ALA A 432 10.95 -9.54 -21.73
C ALA A 432 12.30 -8.88 -21.42
N LEU A 433 13.32 -9.16 -22.25
CA LEU A 433 14.64 -8.56 -22.12
C LEU A 433 14.60 -7.04 -22.33
N ASP A 434 13.92 -6.56 -23.38
CA ASP A 434 13.74 -5.13 -23.64
C ASP A 434 13.11 -4.41 -22.43
N ALA A 435 12.05 -4.99 -21.86
CA ALA A 435 11.37 -4.44 -20.70
C ALA A 435 12.26 -4.48 -19.44
N ALA A 436 13.04 -5.54 -19.24
CA ALA A 436 14.00 -5.63 -18.13
C ALA A 436 15.08 -4.55 -18.21
N VAL A 437 15.63 -4.32 -19.41
CA VAL A 437 16.63 -3.26 -19.63
C VAL A 437 16.04 -1.88 -19.36
N ILE A 438 14.79 -1.63 -19.76
CA ILE A 438 14.10 -0.38 -19.46
C ILE A 438 13.86 -0.23 -17.96
N ALA A 439 13.42 -1.29 -17.26
CA ALA A 439 13.24 -1.27 -15.80
C ALA A 439 14.55 -0.90 -15.08
N PHE A 440 15.67 -1.50 -15.50
CA PHE A 440 16.99 -1.15 -14.98
C PHE A 440 17.35 0.31 -15.25
N LYS A 441 17.14 0.82 -16.47
CA LYS A 441 17.48 2.20 -16.82
C LYS A 441 16.65 3.24 -16.05
N VAL A 442 15.38 2.94 -15.77
CA VAL A 442 14.50 3.84 -15.00
C VAL A 442 14.85 3.80 -13.51
N ASN A 443 15.10 2.60 -12.96
CA ASN A 443 15.40 2.40 -11.55
C ASN A 443 16.52 1.36 -11.37
N PRO A 444 17.79 1.79 -11.51
CA PRO A 444 18.92 0.86 -11.39
C PRO A 444 19.00 0.26 -9.99
N SER A 445 19.10 -1.07 -9.95
CA SER A 445 19.22 -1.84 -8.71
C SER A 445 19.78 -3.22 -9.00
N MET A 446 20.29 -3.90 -7.97
CA MET A 446 20.70 -5.30 -8.10
C MET A 446 19.56 -6.20 -8.61
N SER A 447 18.32 -5.98 -8.16
CA SER A 447 17.18 -6.77 -8.63
C SER A 447 16.88 -6.55 -10.12
N THR A 448 16.95 -5.32 -10.60
CA THR A 448 16.71 -5.03 -12.03
C THR A 448 17.89 -5.46 -12.89
N TYR A 449 19.12 -5.46 -12.35
CA TYR A 449 20.32 -5.96 -13.02
C TYR A 449 20.28 -7.48 -13.23
N GLN A 450 20.04 -8.24 -12.15
CA GLN A 450 19.95 -9.70 -12.20
C GLN A 450 18.79 -10.18 -13.08
N ALA A 451 17.67 -9.44 -13.11
CA ALA A 451 16.58 -9.76 -14.01
C ALA A 451 16.98 -9.63 -15.50
N VAL A 452 17.90 -8.72 -15.84
CA VAL A 452 18.45 -8.64 -17.20
C VAL A 452 19.43 -9.80 -17.45
N GLU A 453 20.29 -10.12 -16.48
CA GLU A 453 21.24 -11.25 -16.54
C GLU A 453 20.53 -12.57 -16.84
N GLU A 454 19.46 -12.88 -16.11
CA GLU A 454 18.68 -14.10 -16.28
C GLU A 454 18.00 -14.20 -17.66
N LEU A 455 17.61 -13.06 -18.25
CA LEU A 455 16.87 -13.01 -19.51
C LEU A 455 17.77 -12.90 -20.75
N ALA A 456 18.96 -12.33 -20.63
CA ALA A 456 19.88 -12.12 -21.75
C ALA A 456 20.55 -13.41 -22.23
N ASP A 457 20.74 -14.39 -21.34
CA ASP A 457 21.33 -15.71 -21.64
C ASP A 457 22.63 -15.58 -22.48
N GLU A 458 22.61 -15.94 -23.77
CA GLU A 458 23.77 -15.87 -24.66
C GLU A 458 24.25 -14.43 -24.97
N ASP A 459 23.37 -13.43 -24.86
CA ASP A 459 23.68 -12.02 -25.16
C ASP A 459 24.17 -11.23 -23.93
N TRP A 460 24.29 -11.89 -22.76
CA TRP A 460 24.57 -11.25 -21.47
C TRP A 460 25.79 -10.32 -21.49
N GLU A 461 26.93 -10.77 -22.01
CA GLU A 461 28.17 -9.96 -22.00
C GLU A 461 28.02 -8.63 -22.75
N THR A 462 27.24 -8.63 -23.83
CA THR A 462 26.97 -7.40 -24.59
C THR A 462 26.03 -6.49 -23.80
N THR A 463 24.91 -7.03 -23.29
CA THR A 463 23.94 -6.26 -22.53
C THR A 463 24.54 -5.70 -21.23
N LYS A 464 25.32 -6.49 -20.51
CA LYS A 464 26.06 -6.06 -19.31
C LYS A 464 26.92 -4.84 -19.58
N THR A 465 27.66 -4.85 -20.69
CA THR A 465 28.51 -3.70 -21.07
C THR A 465 27.67 -2.43 -21.23
N ASP A 466 26.53 -2.53 -21.92
CA ASP A 466 25.60 -1.40 -22.11
C ASP A 466 24.98 -0.91 -20.78
N LEU A 467 24.64 -1.82 -19.87
CA LEU A 467 24.09 -1.47 -18.55
C LEU A 467 25.11 -0.73 -17.68
N LEU A 468 26.36 -1.21 -17.67
CA LEU A 468 27.43 -0.56 -16.92
C LEU A 468 27.76 0.80 -17.53
N GLU A 469 27.88 0.92 -18.86
CA GLU A 469 28.08 2.22 -19.53
C GLU A 469 26.95 3.20 -19.20
N PHE A 470 25.70 2.73 -19.13
CA PHE A 470 24.57 3.55 -18.70
C PHE A 470 24.75 4.08 -17.25
N LEU A 471 25.18 3.24 -16.31
CA LEU A 471 25.46 3.69 -14.94
C LEU A 471 26.59 4.72 -14.87
N HIS A 472 27.62 4.56 -15.70
CA HIS A 472 28.73 5.51 -15.76
C HIS A 472 28.27 6.88 -16.31
N THR A 473 27.48 6.87 -17.38
CA THR A 473 27.06 8.09 -18.08
C THR A 473 25.95 8.86 -17.37
N THR A 474 25.08 8.17 -16.63
CA THR A 474 23.94 8.78 -15.92
C THR A 474 24.34 9.42 -14.59
N GLU A 475 25.53 9.10 -14.07
CA GLU A 475 26.06 9.57 -12.79
C GLU A 475 25.01 9.51 -11.64
N PRO A 476 24.62 8.30 -11.19
CA PRO A 476 23.59 8.13 -10.17
C PRO A 476 23.84 8.99 -8.93
N SER A 477 22.75 9.58 -8.42
CA SER A 477 22.75 10.39 -7.21
C SER A 477 21.61 9.97 -6.27
N GLY A 478 21.52 10.56 -5.09
CA GLY A 478 20.38 10.32 -4.22
C GLY A 478 20.32 8.89 -3.69
N ILE A 479 19.12 8.30 -3.75
CA ILE A 479 18.87 6.89 -3.39
C ILE A 479 19.42 5.94 -4.47
N THR A 480 19.41 6.37 -5.73
CA THR A 480 19.89 5.58 -6.87
C THR A 480 21.39 5.29 -6.79
N ALA A 481 22.19 6.21 -6.22
CA ALA A 481 23.62 5.97 -5.98
C ALA A 481 23.86 4.74 -5.08
N SER A 482 23.10 4.60 -4.00
CA SER A 482 23.22 3.44 -3.10
C SER A 482 22.86 2.13 -3.78
N ARG A 483 21.99 2.16 -4.80
CA ARG A 483 21.61 0.97 -5.56
C ARG A 483 22.60 0.65 -6.68
N ALA A 484 23.12 1.68 -7.35
CA ALA A 484 24.11 1.54 -8.41
C ALA A 484 25.45 1.03 -7.86
N VAL A 485 25.85 1.43 -6.65
CA VAL A 485 27.10 0.97 -6.05
C VAL A 485 27.09 -0.54 -5.82
N GLU A 486 25.95 -1.12 -5.45
CA GLU A 486 25.82 -2.56 -5.28
C GLU A 486 26.09 -3.31 -6.61
N VAL A 487 25.66 -2.74 -7.75
CA VAL A 487 25.93 -3.29 -9.09
C VAL A 487 27.41 -3.24 -9.42
N PHE A 488 28.08 -2.12 -9.19
CA PHE A 488 29.53 -2.02 -9.42
C PHE A 488 30.32 -3.01 -8.57
N LEU A 489 29.95 -3.16 -7.29
CA LEU A 489 30.60 -4.11 -6.39
C LEU A 489 30.37 -5.56 -6.83
N HIS A 490 29.17 -5.89 -7.31
CA HIS A 490 28.86 -7.21 -7.85
C HIS A 490 29.74 -7.57 -9.05
N GLU A 491 29.98 -6.60 -9.94
CA GLU A 491 30.79 -6.76 -11.15
C GLU A 491 32.31 -6.61 -10.92
N GLY A 492 32.75 -6.41 -9.67
CA GLY A 492 34.15 -6.20 -9.35
C GLY A 492 34.72 -4.86 -9.84
N GLN A 493 33.86 -3.90 -10.20
CA GLN A 493 34.21 -2.53 -10.58
C GLN A 493 34.45 -1.67 -9.33
N TYR A 494 35.52 -2.02 -8.60
CA TYR A 494 35.81 -1.39 -7.31
C TYR A 494 36.21 0.08 -7.42
N ASP A 495 36.91 0.46 -8.48
CA ASP A 495 37.37 1.84 -8.64
C ASP A 495 36.18 2.77 -8.94
N GLU A 496 35.22 2.32 -9.74
CA GLU A 496 33.96 2.99 -10.03
C GLU A 496 33.06 3.11 -8.79
N ALA A 497 32.99 2.04 -7.99
CA ALA A 497 32.26 2.03 -6.73
C ALA A 497 32.85 3.03 -5.72
N ILE A 498 34.19 3.09 -5.63
CA ILE A 498 34.92 4.05 -4.82
C ILE A 498 34.67 5.48 -5.30
N GLU A 499 34.77 5.74 -6.61
CA GLU A 499 34.51 7.07 -7.17
C GLU A 499 33.09 7.56 -6.85
N LEU A 500 32.09 6.67 -6.95
CA LEU A 500 30.72 6.99 -6.58
C LEU A 500 30.55 7.27 -5.07
N ALA A 501 31.24 6.51 -4.22
CA ALA A 501 31.23 6.71 -2.77
C ALA A 501 31.86 8.06 -2.39
N ASP A 502 33.03 8.39 -2.96
CA ASP A 502 33.74 9.63 -2.71
C ASP A 502 32.96 10.85 -3.21
N ARG A 503 32.36 10.76 -4.41
CA ARG A 503 31.56 11.84 -4.99
C ARG A 503 30.31 12.15 -4.18
N THR A 504 29.62 11.12 -3.68
CA THR A 504 28.35 11.30 -2.97
C THR A 504 28.53 11.64 -1.50
N GLY A 505 29.60 11.14 -0.85
CA GLY A 505 29.88 11.34 0.57
C GLY A 505 28.82 10.72 1.51
N ARG A 506 27.92 9.90 0.98
CA ARG A 506 26.81 9.31 1.74
C ARG A 506 27.22 8.01 2.39
N THR A 507 26.99 7.89 3.69
CA THR A 507 27.23 6.65 4.44
C THR A 507 26.53 5.44 3.81
N SER A 508 25.33 5.60 3.24
CA SER A 508 24.60 4.52 2.55
C SER A 508 25.27 3.97 1.30
N VAL A 509 26.22 4.73 0.72
CA VAL A 509 27.04 4.31 -0.44
C VAL A 509 28.41 3.83 0.03
N ILE A 510 29.01 4.54 1.00
CA ILE A 510 30.34 4.25 1.53
C ILE A 510 30.39 2.91 2.28
N GLU A 511 29.38 2.62 3.11
CA GLU A 511 29.38 1.43 3.97
C GLU A 511 29.44 0.11 3.16
N PRO A 512 28.61 -0.10 2.13
CA PRO A 512 28.73 -1.27 1.24
C PRO A 512 30.09 -1.39 0.56
N VAL A 513 30.68 -0.28 0.09
CA VAL A 513 31.97 -0.30 -0.60
C VAL A 513 33.07 -0.73 0.36
N VAL A 514 33.13 -0.13 1.54
CA VAL A 514 34.10 -0.50 2.59
C VAL A 514 34.04 -1.99 2.91
N GLU A 515 32.85 -2.56 3.08
CA GLU A 515 32.68 -3.97 3.43
C GLU A 515 33.22 -4.92 2.35
N VAL A 516 33.14 -4.54 1.08
CA VAL A 516 33.58 -5.40 -0.04
C VAL A 516 35.05 -5.19 -0.41
N VAL A 517 35.55 -3.95 -0.40
CA VAL A 517 36.89 -3.62 -0.94
C VAL A 517 37.99 -3.61 0.12
N THR A 518 37.73 -4.12 1.33
CA THR A 518 38.68 -4.12 2.46
C THR A 518 40.02 -4.79 2.10
N GLU A 519 40.00 -5.91 1.38
CA GLU A 519 41.24 -6.62 0.98
C GLU A 519 41.88 -6.02 -0.28
N GLU A 520 41.06 -5.56 -1.23
CA GLU A 520 41.50 -5.10 -2.56
C GLU A 520 41.97 -3.64 -2.59
N ARG A 521 41.44 -2.79 -1.68
CA ARG A 521 41.72 -1.36 -1.57
C ARG A 521 41.83 -0.91 -0.09
N PRO A 522 42.70 -1.54 0.72
CA PRO A 522 42.76 -1.31 2.17
C PRO A 522 43.11 0.14 2.52
N HIS A 523 44.00 0.80 1.78
CA HIS A 523 44.39 2.20 2.06
C HIS A 523 43.22 3.19 1.91
N TRP A 524 42.36 2.99 0.90
CA TRP A 524 41.16 3.79 0.74
C TRP A 524 40.19 3.54 1.91
N VAL A 525 39.97 2.27 2.29
CA VAL A 525 39.10 1.92 3.42
C VAL A 525 39.56 2.55 4.72
N ILE A 526 40.87 2.48 5.03
CA ILE A 526 41.45 3.09 6.24
C ILE A 526 41.17 4.60 6.25
N SER A 527 41.50 5.30 5.17
CA SER A 527 41.31 6.75 5.05
C SER A 527 39.84 7.15 5.20
N THR A 528 38.95 6.47 4.48
CA THR A 528 37.52 6.76 4.47
C THR A 528 36.87 6.48 5.82
N CYS A 529 37.20 5.36 6.47
CA CYS A 529 36.68 5.03 7.80
C CYS A 529 37.13 6.05 8.86
N LYS A 530 38.38 6.53 8.81
CA LYS A 530 38.86 7.61 9.69
C LYS A 530 38.06 8.89 9.47
N SER A 531 37.87 9.30 8.21
CA SER A 531 37.09 10.48 7.84
C SER A 531 35.61 10.40 8.26
N GLN A 532 35.00 9.20 8.29
CA GLN A 532 33.63 9.00 8.80
C GLN A 532 33.56 9.04 10.34
N ALA A 533 34.61 8.58 11.04
CA ALA A 533 34.64 8.52 12.51
C ALA A 533 34.94 9.89 13.16
N GLU A 534 35.88 10.65 12.59
CA GLU A 534 36.39 11.91 13.17
C GLU A 534 35.29 12.95 13.46
N PRO A 535 34.37 13.29 12.54
CA PRO A 535 33.32 14.29 12.81
C PRO A 535 32.39 13.88 13.95
N ILE A 536 32.06 12.58 14.05
CA ILE A 536 31.21 12.04 15.11
C ILE A 536 31.90 12.17 16.46
N ILE A 537 33.19 11.84 16.49
CA ILE A 537 34.02 11.97 17.69
C ILE A 537 34.07 13.45 18.07
N GLU A 538 34.46 14.35 17.18
CA GLU A 538 34.63 15.78 17.42
C GLU A 538 33.36 16.47 17.98
N GLN A 539 32.19 16.22 17.36
CA GLN A 539 30.91 16.83 17.73
C GLN A 539 30.42 16.45 19.14
N GLY A 540 30.97 15.41 19.75
CA GLY A 540 30.74 15.10 21.16
C GLY A 540 29.38 14.47 21.46
N GLN A 541 28.70 13.92 20.44
CA GLN A 541 27.40 13.27 20.59
C GLN A 541 27.57 11.88 21.22
N HIS A 542 27.30 11.80 22.53
CA HIS A 542 27.54 10.60 23.33
C HIS A 542 26.85 9.32 22.83
N ASP A 543 25.70 9.45 22.16
CA ASP A 543 24.91 8.30 21.69
C ASP A 543 25.39 7.80 20.31
N SER A 544 26.28 8.55 19.64
CA SER A 544 26.80 8.24 18.30
C SER A 544 28.21 7.64 18.31
N TYR A 545 28.88 7.54 19.47
CA TYR A 545 30.26 7.02 19.56
C TYR A 545 30.39 5.54 19.16
N THR A 546 29.33 4.75 19.34
CA THR A 546 29.29 3.35 18.88
C THR A 546 29.46 3.27 17.35
N THR A 547 28.86 4.21 16.60
CA THR A 547 29.01 4.32 15.15
C THR A 547 30.44 4.70 14.76
N ALA A 548 31.07 5.63 15.48
CA ALA A 548 32.46 6.00 15.23
C ALA A 548 33.43 4.83 15.48
N VAL A 549 33.24 4.10 16.58
CA VAL A 549 34.06 2.91 16.91
C VAL A 549 33.87 1.81 15.86
N ARG A 550 32.65 1.62 15.33
CA ARG A 550 32.39 0.68 14.23
C ARG A 550 33.19 1.02 12.97
N TRP A 551 33.30 2.30 12.63
CA TRP A 551 34.15 2.74 11.51
C TRP A 551 35.64 2.48 11.78
N LEU A 552 36.11 2.80 12.99
CA LEU A 552 37.51 2.53 13.35
C LEU A 552 37.85 1.04 13.36
N ARG A 553 36.91 0.17 13.77
CA ARG A 553 37.06 -1.29 13.66
C ARG A 553 37.28 -1.73 12.20
N ARG A 554 36.45 -1.25 11.27
CA ARG A 554 36.62 -1.53 9.83
C ARG A 554 37.97 -1.02 9.30
N ALA A 555 38.43 0.15 9.76
CA ALA A 555 39.77 0.63 9.44
C ALA A 555 40.86 -0.31 9.99
N GLY A 556 40.67 -0.90 11.15
CA GLY A 556 41.61 -1.87 11.74
C GLY A 556 41.65 -3.19 10.97
N GLU A 557 40.50 -3.66 10.48
CA GLU A 557 40.41 -4.84 9.60
C GLU A 557 41.18 -4.62 8.31
N ALA A 558 40.98 -3.45 7.67
CA ALA A 558 41.73 -3.05 6.48
C ALA A 558 43.24 -2.87 6.75
N ALA A 559 43.62 -2.29 7.89
CA ALA A 559 45.02 -2.15 8.28
C ALA A 559 45.69 -3.51 8.51
N ARG A 560 44.96 -4.49 9.08
CA ARG A 560 45.44 -5.86 9.20
C ARG A 560 45.67 -6.50 7.82
N ALA A 561 44.77 -6.28 6.86
CA ALA A 561 44.94 -6.76 5.48
C ALA A 561 46.14 -6.12 4.77
N ALA A 562 46.47 -4.86 5.09
CA ALA A 562 47.61 -4.14 4.55
C ALA A 562 48.95 -4.38 5.30
N ASP A 563 48.96 -5.15 6.40
CA ASP A 563 50.11 -5.29 7.32
C ASP A 563 50.56 -3.96 7.96
N GLU A 564 49.61 -3.04 8.17
CA GLU A 564 49.80 -1.68 8.72
C GLU A 564 49.12 -1.52 10.10
N LEU A 565 48.95 -2.63 10.83
CA LEU A 565 48.22 -2.64 12.10
C LEU A 565 48.85 -1.73 13.16
N ASP A 566 50.19 -1.66 13.20
CA ASP A 566 50.92 -0.82 14.15
C ASP A 566 50.62 0.68 13.94
N GLU A 567 50.56 1.14 12.69
CA GLU A 567 50.22 2.53 12.35
C GLU A 567 48.75 2.85 12.69
N TRP A 568 47.85 1.89 12.48
CA TRP A 568 46.46 2.04 12.89
C TRP A 568 46.31 2.11 14.42
N ARG A 569 47.04 1.29 15.18
CA ARG A 569 47.04 1.33 16.65
C ARG A 569 47.53 2.68 17.16
N GLU A 570 48.64 3.19 16.63
CA GLU A 570 49.19 4.50 17.00
C GLU A 570 48.16 5.62 16.74
N TYR A 571 47.42 5.54 15.62
CA TYR A 571 46.34 6.47 15.33
C TYR A 571 45.20 6.39 16.37
N VAL A 572 44.71 5.19 16.71
CA VAL A 572 43.62 5.04 17.69
C VAL A 572 44.07 5.48 19.09
N GLU A 573 45.31 5.21 19.48
CA GLU A 573 45.91 5.72 20.72
C GLU A 573 45.96 7.26 20.74
N THR A 574 46.35 7.87 19.62
CA THR A 574 46.35 9.33 19.48
C THR A 574 44.93 9.90 19.64
N VAL A 575 43.94 9.33 18.96
CA VAL A 575 42.53 9.72 19.08
C VAL A 575 42.03 9.58 20.52
N ARG A 576 42.38 8.50 21.22
CA ARG A 576 42.03 8.27 22.63
C ARG A 576 42.63 9.36 23.52
N ASP A 577 43.90 9.72 23.31
CA ASP A 577 44.63 10.65 24.16
C ASP A 577 44.17 12.10 23.92
N ASP A 578 43.95 12.51 22.67
CA ASP A 578 43.44 13.83 22.31
C ASP A 578 42.01 14.07 22.82
N HIS A 579 41.23 12.99 22.95
CA HIS A 579 39.86 13.03 23.44
C HIS A 579 39.69 12.49 24.86
N TYR A 580 40.72 12.53 25.71
CA TYR A 580 40.72 11.96 27.07
C TYR A 580 39.54 12.39 27.97
N ARG A 581 38.94 13.57 27.71
CA ARG A 581 37.79 14.10 28.47
C ARG A 581 36.45 13.44 28.10
N LYS A 582 36.40 12.64 27.03
CA LYS A 582 35.19 11.95 26.55
C LYS A 582 35.07 10.57 27.20
N TYR A 583 34.66 10.57 28.48
CA TYR A 583 34.66 9.37 29.35
C TYR A 583 33.84 8.16 28.85
N LYS A 584 32.86 8.35 27.94
CA LYS A 584 32.13 7.25 27.30
C LYS A 584 32.83 6.64 26.09
N LEU A 585 33.62 7.44 25.36
CA LEU A 585 34.34 7.00 24.16
C LEU A 585 35.59 6.22 24.52
N ARG A 586 36.31 6.68 25.56
CA ARG A 586 37.60 6.10 25.96
C ARG A 586 37.54 4.58 26.24
N PRO A 587 36.62 4.04 27.05
CA PRO A 587 36.52 2.59 27.27
C PRO A 587 36.30 1.82 25.96
N MET A 588 35.51 2.37 25.03
CA MET A 588 35.25 1.72 23.74
C MET A 588 36.49 1.70 22.83
N LEU A 589 37.36 2.71 22.91
CA LEU A 589 38.63 2.73 22.19
C LEU A 589 39.67 1.80 22.83
N ASP A 590 39.67 1.68 24.16
CA ASP A 590 40.50 0.71 24.88
C ASP A 590 40.09 -0.72 24.52
N ASP A 591 38.80 -1.04 24.53
CA ASP A 591 38.26 -2.34 24.08
C ASP A 591 38.62 -2.62 22.61
N LEU A 592 38.56 -1.60 21.74
CA LEU A 592 38.92 -1.72 20.33
C LEU A 592 40.43 -1.99 20.12
N LEU A 593 41.30 -1.37 20.92
CA LEU A 593 42.75 -1.62 20.88
C LEU A 593 43.12 -3.02 21.39
N GLU A 594 42.32 -3.62 22.28
CA GLU A 594 42.49 -5.00 22.75
C GLU A 594 42.04 -6.05 21.72
N GLU A 595 41.06 -5.69 20.87
CA GLU A 595 40.49 -6.57 19.82
C GLU A 595 41.46 -6.83 18.66
N PHE A 596 42.23 -5.82 18.28
CA PHE A 596 43.30 -5.91 17.29
C PHE A 596 44.61 -6.17 17.98
#